data_AF-A0A2E6NFR0-F1
#
_entry.id   AF-A0A2E6NFR0-F1
#
_cell.length_a   1.000
_cell.length_b   1.000
_cell.length_c   1.000
_cell.angle_alpha   90.00
_cell.angle_beta   90.00
_cell.angle_gamma   90.00
#
_symmetry.space_group_name_H-M   'P 1'
#
loop_
_entity.id
_entity.type
_entity.pdbx_description
1 polymer ?
#
loop_
_entity_poly.entity_id
_entity_poly.type
_entity_poly.pdbx_seq_one_letter_code
_entity_poly.pdbx_strand_id
1 'polypeptide(L)'
;ADASLDVDGWDAAAKTAALINVLMEGRTTPHAIDRIGIGAVSTDAIQRAKHQRLRIKLVASAKRTASDQVIGRVAPDELHFDDPLAQLHGMSNAVILTTDILGDIMIGELTSGLTQTAYALLSDLVTLRRRLTTTPET
;
A
#
# COMPACT_ATOMS: atom_id res chain seq x y z
N ALA A 1 -12.90 -19.85 -6.44
CA ALA A 1 -12.44 -18.48 -6.20
C ALA A 1 -11.19 -18.28 -7.03
N ASP A 2 -11.09 -17.16 -7.75
CA ASP A 2 -9.90 -16.77 -8.52
C ASP A 2 -9.11 -15.75 -7.69
N ALA A 3 -7.83 -16.04 -7.42
CA ALA A 3 -6.94 -15.20 -6.60
C ALA A 3 -5.97 -14.37 -7.47
N SER A 4 -6.18 -14.33 -8.79
CA SER A 4 -5.31 -13.64 -9.75
C SER A 4 -5.09 -12.16 -9.41
N LEU A 5 -6.12 -11.44 -8.95
CA LEU A 5 -6.01 -10.02 -8.58
C LEU A 5 -4.97 -9.76 -7.47
N ASP A 6 -4.86 -10.68 -6.51
CA ASP A 6 -3.90 -10.58 -5.41
C ASP A 6 -2.50 -11.08 -5.85
N VAL A 7 -2.45 -12.25 -6.48
CA VAL A 7 -1.18 -12.90 -6.89
C VAL A 7 -0.44 -12.07 -7.94
N ASP A 8 -1.18 -11.46 -8.87
CA ASP A 8 -0.62 -10.59 -9.89
C ASP A 8 -0.38 -9.16 -9.37
N GLY A 9 -0.89 -8.81 -8.18
CA GLY A 9 -0.68 -7.52 -7.53
C GLY A 9 -1.58 -6.39 -8.05
N TRP A 10 -2.70 -6.70 -8.71
CA TRP A 10 -3.66 -5.69 -9.19
C TRP A 10 -4.36 -4.94 -8.06
N ASP A 11 -4.69 -5.64 -6.96
CA ASP A 11 -5.25 -5.00 -5.76
C ASP A 11 -4.27 -3.95 -5.18
N ALA A 12 -3.00 -4.33 -5.04
CA ALA A 12 -1.93 -3.44 -4.59
C ALA A 12 -1.73 -2.25 -5.57
N ALA A 13 -1.79 -2.47 -6.88
CA ALA A 13 -1.67 -1.40 -7.87
C ALA A 13 -2.85 -0.41 -7.79
N ALA A 14 -4.07 -0.91 -7.58
CA ALA A 14 -5.25 -0.05 -7.41
C ALA A 14 -5.13 0.82 -6.16
N LYS A 15 -4.72 0.24 -5.03
CA LYS A 15 -4.46 0.96 -3.78
C LYS A 15 -3.34 1.99 -3.94
N THR A 16 -2.26 1.64 -4.63
CA THR A 16 -1.13 2.55 -4.91
C THR A 16 -1.58 3.76 -5.73
N ALA A 17 -2.36 3.55 -6.79
CA ALA A 17 -2.87 4.64 -7.61
C ALA A 17 -3.79 5.58 -6.82
N ALA A 18 -4.66 5.04 -5.97
CA ALA A 18 -5.52 5.83 -5.10
C ALA A 18 -4.70 6.69 -4.11
N LEU A 19 -3.69 6.10 -3.46
CA LEU A 19 -2.81 6.82 -2.53
C LEU A 19 -2.00 7.91 -3.22
N ILE A 20 -1.46 7.65 -4.42
CA ILE A 20 -0.75 8.66 -5.22
C ILE A 20 -1.66 9.86 -5.51
N ASN A 21 -2.89 9.61 -5.97
CA ASN A 21 -3.80 10.68 -6.37
C ASN A 21 -4.28 11.50 -5.17
N VAL A 22 -4.48 10.87 -4.01
CA VAL A 22 -5.00 11.52 -2.80
C VAL A 22 -3.91 12.23 -1.99
N LEU A 23 -2.76 11.58 -1.77
CA LEU A 23 -1.71 12.07 -0.86
C LEU A 23 -0.60 12.83 -1.58
N MET A 24 -0.41 12.59 -2.88
CA MET A 24 0.69 13.18 -3.65
C MET A 24 0.20 14.03 -4.82
N GLU A 25 -1.11 14.29 -4.90
CA GLU A 25 -1.75 15.05 -5.99
C GLU A 25 -1.38 14.52 -7.39
N GLY A 26 -1.10 13.22 -7.48
CA GLY A 26 -0.81 12.57 -8.74
C GLY A 26 -2.05 12.49 -9.65
N ARG A 27 -1.81 12.10 -10.91
CA ARG A 27 -2.86 11.80 -11.90
C ARG A 27 -2.57 10.47 -12.56
N THR A 28 -2.67 9.40 -11.79
CA THR A 28 -2.34 8.04 -12.24
C THR A 28 -3.55 7.11 -12.20
N THR A 29 -3.42 5.98 -12.88
CA THR A 29 -4.40 4.88 -12.88
C THR A 29 -3.70 3.58 -12.50
N PRO A 30 -4.42 2.53 -12.08
CA PRO A 30 -3.80 1.25 -11.73
C PRO A 30 -2.97 0.65 -12.88
N HIS A 31 -3.32 0.94 -14.13
CA HIS A 31 -2.61 0.47 -15.34
C HIS A 31 -1.28 1.19 -15.57
N ALA A 32 -1.09 2.37 -14.98
CA ALA A 32 0.14 3.14 -15.08
C ALA A 32 1.14 2.83 -13.96
N ILE A 33 0.79 1.91 -13.05
CA ILE A 33 1.68 1.41 -12.00
C ILE A 33 2.55 0.29 -12.59
N ASP A 34 3.86 0.40 -12.44
CA ASP A 34 4.79 -0.67 -12.80
C ASP A 34 4.55 -1.87 -11.87
N ARG A 35 4.00 -2.98 -12.41
CA ARG A 35 3.45 -4.08 -11.60
C ARG A 35 4.05 -5.42 -11.98
N ILE A 36 4.62 -6.09 -10.99
CA ILE A 36 5.06 -7.48 -11.03
C ILE A 36 4.43 -8.19 -9.83
N GLY A 37 3.73 -9.30 -10.09
CA GLY A 37 3.11 -10.12 -9.05
C GLY A 37 4.09 -11.04 -8.33
N ILE A 38 3.58 -11.83 -7.39
CA ILE A 38 4.36 -12.85 -6.66
C ILE A 38 4.35 -14.22 -7.35
N GLY A 39 3.61 -14.39 -8.45
CA GLY A 39 3.42 -15.70 -9.10
C GLY A 39 4.71 -16.40 -9.56
N ALA A 40 5.77 -15.64 -9.84
CA ALA A 40 7.08 -16.18 -10.23
C ALA A 40 8.07 -16.35 -9.06
N VAL A 41 7.68 -15.99 -7.83
CA VAL A 41 8.56 -16.10 -6.65
C VAL A 41 8.69 -17.57 -6.25
N SER A 42 9.88 -18.13 -6.45
CA SER A 42 10.17 -19.53 -6.12
C SER A 42 10.49 -19.73 -4.64
N THR A 43 10.27 -20.96 -4.16
CA THR A 43 10.71 -21.39 -2.82
C THR A 43 12.20 -21.21 -2.63
N ASP A 44 13.01 -21.47 -3.66
CA ASP A 44 14.46 -21.31 -3.61
C ASP A 44 14.86 -19.85 -3.43
N ALA A 45 14.18 -18.92 -4.10
CA ALA A 45 14.40 -17.49 -3.90
C ALA A 45 14.10 -17.09 -2.45
N ILE A 46 13.00 -17.58 -1.88
CA ILE A 46 12.62 -17.31 -0.47
C ILE A 46 13.68 -17.86 0.49
N GLN A 47 14.17 -19.09 0.29
CA GLN A 47 15.19 -19.66 1.16
C GLN A 47 16.52 -18.92 1.05
N ARG A 48 16.95 -18.56 -0.16
CA ARG A 48 18.17 -17.75 -0.38
C ARG A 48 18.09 -16.41 0.33
N ALA A 49 17.00 -15.67 0.14
CA ALA A 49 16.77 -14.39 0.82
C ALA A 49 16.83 -14.59 2.36
N LYS A 50 16.16 -15.61 2.89
CA LYS A 50 16.19 -15.92 4.32
C LYS A 50 17.60 -16.17 4.86
N HIS A 51 18.45 -16.90 4.12
CA HIS A 51 19.85 -17.13 4.48
C HIS A 51 20.69 -15.84 4.51
N GLN A 52 20.29 -14.83 3.73
CA GLN A 52 20.93 -13.52 3.67
C GLN A 52 20.31 -12.50 4.64
N ARG A 53 19.43 -12.93 5.56
CA ARG A 53 18.66 -12.04 6.46
C ARG A 53 17.75 -11.06 5.70
N LEU A 54 17.20 -11.51 4.57
CA LEU A 54 16.25 -10.79 3.74
C LEU A 54 14.89 -11.53 3.71
N ARG A 55 13.79 -10.78 3.62
CA ARG A 55 12.43 -11.31 3.41
C ARG A 55 11.87 -10.76 2.10
N ILE A 56 11.35 -11.67 1.28
CA ILE A 56 10.60 -11.27 0.09
C ILE A 56 9.21 -10.80 0.50
N LYS A 57 8.86 -9.57 0.11
CA LYS A 57 7.54 -8.96 0.32
C LYS A 57 7.03 -8.38 -0.98
N LEU A 58 5.73 -8.46 -1.25
CA LEU A 58 5.12 -7.66 -2.32
C LEU A 58 4.99 -6.23 -1.82
N VAL A 59 5.84 -5.33 -2.31
CA VAL A 59 5.89 -3.94 -1.86
C VAL A 59 5.23 -3.04 -2.90
N ALA A 60 4.22 -2.30 -2.44
CA ALA A 60 3.65 -1.16 -3.14
C ALA A 60 4.39 0.10 -2.71
N SER A 61 4.94 0.85 -3.67
CA SER A 61 5.72 2.07 -3.42
C SER A 61 5.35 3.17 -4.40
N ALA A 62 5.51 4.41 -3.96
CA ALA A 62 5.37 5.58 -4.80
C ALA A 62 6.42 6.62 -4.41
N LYS A 63 6.91 7.39 -5.39
CA LYS A 63 7.84 8.49 -5.12
C LYS A 63 7.66 9.63 -6.11
N ARG A 64 7.90 10.85 -5.64
CA ARG A 64 8.03 12.03 -6.47
C ARG A 64 9.45 12.08 -7.05
N THR A 65 9.57 12.19 -8.37
CA THR A 65 10.85 12.29 -9.06
C THR A 65 11.38 13.72 -9.01
N ALA A 66 12.63 13.92 -9.41
CA ALA A 66 13.22 15.25 -9.56
C ALA A 66 12.51 16.13 -10.60
N SER A 67 11.75 15.53 -11.53
CA SER A 67 10.94 16.23 -12.54
C SER A 67 9.50 16.50 -12.06
N ASP A 68 9.25 16.41 -10.75
CA ASP A 68 7.95 16.59 -10.12
C ASP A 68 6.84 15.62 -10.56
N GLN A 69 7.22 14.49 -11.16
CA GLN A 69 6.29 13.42 -11.53
C GLN A 69 6.19 12.39 -10.41
N VAL A 70 4.99 11.90 -10.12
CA VAL A 70 4.81 10.80 -9.16
C VAL A 70 4.72 9.49 -9.92
N ILE A 71 5.60 8.55 -9.59
CA ILE A 71 5.63 7.20 -10.16
C ILE A 71 5.30 6.18 -9.09
N GLY A 72 4.61 5.10 -9.47
CA GLY A 72 4.25 4.00 -8.58
C GLY A 72 4.78 2.66 -9.09
N ARG A 73 5.14 1.78 -8.15
CA ARG A 73 5.63 0.42 -8.42
C ARG A 73 5.05 -0.57 -7.42
N VAL A 74 4.66 -1.75 -7.91
CA VAL A 74 4.27 -2.92 -7.11
C VAL A 74 5.12 -4.10 -7.57
N ALA A 75 5.97 -4.63 -6.70
CA ALA A 75 6.82 -5.78 -7.05
C ALA A 75 7.26 -6.56 -5.81
N PRO A 76 7.63 -7.84 -5.96
CA PRO A 76 8.41 -8.53 -4.93
C PRO A 76 9.71 -7.77 -4.67
N ASP A 77 10.00 -7.50 -3.41
CA ASP A 77 11.21 -6.82 -2.95
C ASP A 77 11.86 -7.60 -1.80
N GLU A 78 13.19 -7.55 -1.72
CA GLU A 78 13.97 -8.23 -0.70
C GLU A 78 14.32 -7.24 0.42
N LEU A 79 13.57 -7.31 1.52
CA LEU A 79 13.71 -6.39 2.64
C LEU A 79 14.60 -6.99 3.73
N HIS A 80 15.54 -6.22 4.27
CA HIS A 80 16.34 -6.65 5.42
C HIS A 80 15.44 -6.97 6.61
N PHE A 81 15.84 -7.91 7.46
CA PHE A 81 15.03 -8.28 8.62
C PHE A 81 14.78 -7.10 9.56
N ASP A 82 15.67 -6.11 9.62
CA ASP A 82 15.45 -4.95 10.48
C ASP A 82 14.48 -3.91 9.87
N ASP A 83 14.03 -4.12 8.62
CA ASP A 83 13.01 -3.28 7.98
C ASP A 83 11.63 -3.50 8.62
N PRO A 84 10.90 -2.44 9.02
CA PRO A 84 9.59 -2.56 9.63
C PRO A 84 8.56 -3.31 8.77
N LEU A 85 8.60 -3.19 7.44
CA LEU A 85 7.72 -3.92 6.53
C LEU A 85 8.08 -5.41 6.45
N ALA A 86 9.36 -5.75 6.62
CA ALA A 86 9.80 -7.14 6.69
C ALA A 86 9.20 -7.87 7.90
N GLN A 87 8.95 -7.14 9.00
CA GLN A 87 8.39 -7.67 10.25
C GLN A 87 6.89 -7.95 10.20
N LEU A 88 6.16 -7.48 9.18
CA LEU A 88 4.74 -7.76 9.04
C LEU A 88 4.49 -9.24 8.70
N HIS A 89 3.39 -9.81 9.18
CA HIS A 89 3.07 -11.22 9.01
C HIS A 89 1.58 -11.43 8.74
N GLY A 90 1.24 -12.54 8.09
CA GLY A 90 -0.16 -12.92 7.85
C GLY A 90 -0.90 -11.85 7.04
N MET A 91 -2.03 -11.39 7.59
CA MET A 91 -2.91 -10.40 6.94
C MET A 91 -2.64 -8.96 7.40
N SER A 92 -1.54 -8.71 8.10
CA SER A 92 -1.17 -7.36 8.52
C SER A 92 -0.73 -6.53 7.32
N ASN A 93 -1.16 -5.28 7.29
CA ASN A 93 -0.77 -4.29 6.28
C ASN A 93 -0.13 -3.09 6.98
N ALA A 94 0.78 -2.40 6.30
CA ALA A 94 1.23 -1.10 6.77
C ALA A 94 1.59 -0.20 5.59
N VAL A 95 1.63 1.10 5.88
CA VAL A 95 2.16 2.13 4.99
C VAL A 95 3.24 2.90 5.74
N ILE A 96 4.35 3.17 5.06
CA ILE A 96 5.37 4.11 5.53
C ILE A 96 5.23 5.37 4.69
N LEU A 97 5.08 6.51 5.36
CA LEU A 97 5.04 7.84 4.77
C LEU A 97 6.37 8.51 5.07
N THR A 98 7.18 8.74 4.03
CA THR A 98 8.41 9.51 4.13
C THR A 98 8.11 10.98 3.91
N THR A 99 8.45 11.80 4.89
CA THR A 99 8.26 13.26 4.86
C THR A 99 9.60 13.98 4.91
N ASP A 100 9.62 15.23 4.49
CA ASP A 100 10.83 16.08 4.47
C ASP A 100 11.32 16.46 5.88
N ILE A 101 10.39 16.67 6.82
CA ILE A 101 10.71 17.17 8.17
C ILE A 101 10.57 16.08 9.24
N LEU A 102 9.45 15.36 9.27
CA LEU A 102 9.18 14.37 10.33
C LEU A 102 9.89 13.03 10.08
N GLY A 103 10.52 12.86 8.91
CA GLY A 103 11.09 11.59 8.47
C GLY A 103 10.01 10.57 8.17
N ASP A 104 10.28 9.31 8.52
CA ASP A 104 9.41 8.16 8.23
C ASP A 104 8.36 7.94 9.32
N ILE A 105 7.09 7.87 8.90
CA ILE A 105 5.95 7.56 9.76
C ILE A 105 5.31 6.25 9.27
N MET A 106 5.25 5.25 10.14
CA MET A 106 4.59 3.98 9.84
C MET A 106 3.20 3.92 10.47
N ILE A 107 2.20 3.55 9.66
CA ILE A 107 0.84 3.25 10.12
C ILE A 107 0.55 1.79 9.76
N GLY A 108 0.26 0.98 10.77
CA GLY A 108 0.05 -0.46 10.60
C GLY A 108 -1.31 -0.94 11.09
N GLU A 109 -1.93 -1.82 10.30
CA GLU A 109 -3.06 -2.65 10.68
C GLU A 109 -2.52 -4.07 10.95
N LEU A 110 -2.57 -4.52 12.21
CA LEU A 110 -2.04 -5.83 12.57
C LEU A 110 -3.05 -6.95 12.33
N THR A 111 -4.35 -6.63 12.31
CA THR A 111 -5.43 -7.57 12.05
C THR A 111 -6.52 -6.91 11.20
N SER A 112 -6.88 -7.56 10.09
CA SER A 112 -7.97 -7.12 9.22
C SER A 112 -9.17 -8.07 9.31
N GLY A 113 -10.35 -7.55 9.02
CA GLY A 113 -11.59 -8.30 9.12
C GLY A 113 -12.77 -7.54 8.55
N LEU A 114 -13.86 -8.26 8.31
CA LEU A 114 -15.08 -7.71 7.70
C LEU A 114 -15.64 -6.53 8.50
N THR A 115 -15.58 -6.61 9.83
CA THR A 115 -16.06 -5.56 10.73
C THR A 115 -15.29 -4.26 10.54
N GLN A 116 -13.96 -4.31 10.39
CA GLN A 116 -13.12 -3.14 10.15
C GLN A 116 -13.49 -2.47 8.82
N THR A 117 -13.65 -3.26 7.75
CA THR A 117 -14.07 -2.76 6.43
C THR A 117 -15.46 -2.11 6.48
N ALA A 118 -16.42 -2.77 7.15
CA ALA A 118 -17.77 -2.22 7.31
C ALA A 118 -17.78 -0.92 8.13
N TYR A 119 -16.94 -0.85 9.17
CA TYR A 119 -16.79 0.34 10.00
C TYR A 119 -16.24 1.53 9.21
N ALA A 120 -15.27 1.31 8.31
CA ALA A 120 -14.74 2.36 7.44
C ALA A 120 -15.85 3.01 6.59
N LEU A 121 -16.69 2.20 5.94
CA LEU A 121 -17.84 2.69 5.17
C LEU A 121 -18.83 3.48 6.01
N LEU A 122 -19.15 2.99 7.22
CA LEU A 122 -20.05 3.69 8.14
C LEU A 122 -19.47 5.04 8.59
N SER A 123 -18.17 5.08 8.90
CA SER A 123 -17.46 6.30 9.28
C SER A 123 -17.53 7.35 8.17
N ASP A 124 -17.34 6.94 6.92
CA ASP A 124 -17.45 7.82 5.76
C ASP A 124 -18.87 8.37 5.59
N LEU A 125 -19.90 7.53 5.72
CA LEU A 125 -21.30 7.98 5.66
C LEU A 125 -21.65 8.99 6.76
N VAL A 126 -21.18 8.76 8.00
CA VAL A 126 -21.37 9.70 9.11
C VAL A 126 -20.64 11.01 8.83
N THR A 127 -19.42 10.95 8.30
CA THR A 127 -18.63 12.12 7.94
C THR A 127 -19.30 12.93 6.84
N LEU A 128 -19.80 12.28 5.78
CA LEU A 128 -20.56 12.90 4.71
C LEU A 128 -21.82 13.59 5.25
N ARG A 129 -22.60 12.91 6.10
CA ARG A 129 -23.78 13.52 6.74
C ARG A 129 -23.43 14.80 7.48
N ARG A 130 -22.36 14.78 8.29
CA ARG A 130 -21.92 15.97 9.06
C ARG A 130 -21.59 17.14 8.13
N ARG A 131 -20.87 16.87 7.02
CA ARG A 131 -20.50 17.90 6.02
C ARG A 131 -21.72 18.50 5.31
N LEU A 132 -22.74 17.68 5.01
CA LEU A 132 -23.97 18.13 4.35
C LEU A 132 -24.86 18.97 5.28
N THR A 133 -24.79 18.76 6.59
CA THR A 133 -25.53 19.59 7.58
C THR A 133 -24.84 20.89 7.91
N THR A 134 -23.54 21.02 7.61
CA THR A 134 -22.76 22.26 7.75
C THR A 134 -22.72 23.00 6.41
N THR A 135 -23.87 23.44 5.91
CA THR A 135 -23.91 24.45 4.84
C THR A 135 -23.62 25.82 5.48
N PRO A 136 -22.77 26.70 4.90
CA PRO A 136 -22.51 28.01 5.48
C PRO A 136 -23.80 28.83 5.57
N GLU A 137 -24.00 29.57 6.66
CA GLU A 137 -24.81 30.79 6.57
C GLU A 137 -24.15 31.69 5.51
N THR A 138 -25.00 32.23 4.63
CA THR A 138 -24.73 33.03 3.43
C THR A 138 -23.51 33.96 3.49
#